data_AF-A0A2G5UX05-F1
#
_entry.id   AF-A0A2G5UX05-F1
#
_cell.length_a   1.000
_cell.length_b   1.000
_cell.length_c   1.000
_cell.angle_alpha   90.00
_cell.angle_beta   90.00
_cell.angle_gamma   90.00
#
_symmetry.space_group_name_H-M   'P 1'
#
loop_
_entity.id
_entity.type
_entity.pdbx_description
1 polymer ?
#
loop_
_entity_poly.entity_id
_entity_poly.type
_entity_poly.pdbx_seq_one_letter_code
_entity_poly.pdbx_strand_id
1 'polypeptide(L)'
;MMENLENFKEITMYLENISVDIILKFKKVFLTSASMEKAEISFYNFDEDEQLDEIFGEAVRHVPKTQWFLKILEDSQQILSIEMTFDRFSFSRIERKDVPENAVLSNS
;
A
#
# COMPACT_ATOMS: atom_id res chain seq x y z
N MET A 1 11.87 2.83 -15.94
CA MET A 1 10.44 3.20 -15.97
C MET A 1 9.66 1.93 -15.68
N MET A 2 8.83 1.89 -14.63
CA MET A 2 7.97 0.73 -14.33
C MET A 2 6.69 0.81 -15.17
N GLU A 3 6.65 0.22 -16.36
CA GLU A 3 5.48 0.27 -17.24
C GLU A 3 4.62 -0.99 -17.08
N ASN A 4 3.31 -0.87 -17.33
CA ASN A 4 2.34 -1.98 -17.38
C ASN A 4 2.22 -2.78 -16.06
N LEU A 5 2.38 -2.13 -14.91
CA LEU A 5 2.25 -2.78 -13.60
C LEU A 5 0.85 -3.40 -13.42
N GLU A 6 -0.18 -2.76 -13.96
CA GLU A 6 -1.58 -3.16 -13.88
C GLU A 6 -1.89 -4.55 -14.47
N ASN A 7 -1.03 -5.06 -15.35
CA ASN A 7 -1.19 -6.37 -15.99
C ASN A 7 -0.68 -7.53 -15.12
N PHE A 8 0.04 -7.22 -14.04
CA PHE A 8 0.53 -8.23 -13.13
C PHE A 8 -0.48 -8.48 -12.02
N LYS A 9 -0.53 -9.75 -11.60
CA LYS A 9 -1.29 -10.17 -10.43
C LYS A 9 -0.51 -9.87 -9.14
N GLU A 10 0.79 -10.18 -9.17
CA GLU A 10 1.70 -10.05 -8.06
C GLU A 10 3.02 -9.43 -8.54
N ILE A 11 3.62 -8.58 -7.72
CA ILE A 11 4.93 -7.97 -7.97
C ILE A 11 5.80 -8.13 -6.74
N THR A 12 7.03 -8.57 -6.93
CA THR A 12 8.08 -8.49 -5.91
C THR A 12 9.27 -7.78 -6.50
N MET A 13 9.79 -6.78 -5.81
CA MET A 13 10.95 -6.04 -6.28
C MET A 13 11.82 -5.52 -5.14
N TYR A 14 13.08 -5.25 -5.49
CA TYR A 14 14.07 -4.64 -4.62
C TYR A 14 14.56 -3.34 -5.23
N LEU A 15 14.61 -2.29 -4.43
CA LEU A 15 15.12 -0.98 -4.80
C LEU A 15 16.21 -0.56 -3.83
N GLU A 16 17.23 0.15 -4.30
CA GLU A 16 18.19 0.76 -3.37
C GLU A 16 17.54 1.93 -2.61
N ASN A 17 16.84 2.80 -3.34
CA ASN A 17 16.12 3.94 -2.79
C ASN A 17 14.67 3.89 -3.30
N ILE A 18 13.72 4.12 -2.40
CA ILE A 18 12.30 4.28 -2.76
C ILE A 18 11.87 5.73 -2.51
N SER A 19 10.97 6.23 -3.35
CA SER A 19 10.35 7.55 -3.20
C SER A 19 8.83 7.42 -3.06
N VAL A 20 8.19 8.43 -2.50
CA VAL A 20 6.72 8.55 -2.40
C VAL A 20 6.05 8.37 -3.76
N ASP A 21 6.64 8.86 -4.85
CA ASP A 21 6.09 8.69 -6.21
C ASP A 21 5.91 7.22 -6.61
N ILE A 22 6.85 6.35 -6.23
CA ILE A 22 6.75 4.91 -6.49
C ILE A 22 5.60 4.33 -5.67
N ILE A 23 5.50 4.69 -4.40
CA ILE A 23 4.45 4.21 -3.48
C ILE A 23 3.07 4.65 -3.98
N LEU A 24 2.93 5.92 -4.40
CA LEU A 24 1.72 6.48 -5.01
C LEU A 24 1.34 5.76 -6.31
N LYS A 25 2.32 5.38 -7.12
CA LYS A 25 2.07 4.60 -8.34
C LYS A 25 1.47 3.24 -8.01
N PHE A 26 2.00 2.52 -7.02
CA PHE A 26 1.43 1.25 -6.57
C PHE A 26 0.03 1.45 -5.95
N LYS A 27 -0.17 2.46 -5.09
CA LYS A 27 -1.51 2.83 -4.60
C LYS A 27 -2.49 2.99 -5.78
N LYS A 28 -2.13 3.78 -6.80
CA LYS A 28 -2.98 3.99 -7.98
C LYS A 28 -3.28 2.68 -8.71
N VAL A 29 -2.28 1.83 -8.94
CA VAL A 29 -2.47 0.54 -9.62
C VAL A 29 -3.45 -0.35 -8.84
N PHE A 30 -3.35 -0.42 -7.51
CA PHE A 30 -4.30 -1.17 -6.69
C PHE A 30 -5.71 -0.58 -6.68
N LEU A 31 -5.85 0.73 -6.86
CA LEU A 31 -7.17 1.36 -6.94
C LEU A 31 -7.83 1.17 -8.31
N THR A 32 -7.06 0.97 -9.39
CA THR A 32 -7.60 0.89 -10.75
C THR A 32 -7.53 -0.48 -11.41
N SER A 33 -6.61 -1.36 -11.01
CA SER A 33 -6.44 -2.70 -11.59
C SER A 33 -7.21 -3.74 -10.78
N ALA A 34 -8.20 -4.38 -11.41
CA ALA A 34 -8.94 -5.49 -10.80
C ALA A 34 -8.08 -6.76 -10.64
N SER A 35 -6.99 -6.92 -11.41
CA SER A 35 -6.14 -8.11 -11.37
C SER A 35 -5.01 -8.03 -10.34
N MET A 36 -4.62 -6.82 -9.93
CA MET A 36 -3.55 -6.63 -8.95
C MET A 36 -4.01 -7.06 -7.56
N GLU A 37 -3.36 -8.08 -7.00
CA GLU A 37 -3.66 -8.63 -5.68
C GLU A 37 -2.57 -8.32 -4.65
N LYS A 38 -1.30 -8.31 -5.06
CA LYS A 38 -0.17 -8.15 -4.13
C LYS A 38 1.04 -7.44 -4.74
N ALA A 39 1.69 -6.57 -3.97
CA ALA A 39 3.01 -6.05 -4.30
C ALA A 39 3.90 -5.97 -3.06
N GLU A 40 5.14 -6.47 -3.16
CA GLU A 40 6.17 -6.32 -2.15
C GLU A 40 7.37 -5.55 -2.73
N ILE A 41 7.75 -4.47 -2.05
CA ILE A 41 8.85 -3.60 -2.46
C ILE A 41 9.82 -3.51 -1.29
N SER A 42 10.92 -4.24 -1.38
CA SER A 42 12.04 -4.10 -0.45
C SER A 42 12.91 -2.90 -0.82
N PHE A 43 13.44 -2.19 0.17
CA PHE A 43 14.29 -1.04 -0.03
C PHE A 43 15.42 -0.94 1.00
N TYR A 44 16.49 -0.21 0.65
CA TYR A 44 17.57 0.09 1.60
C TYR A 44 17.40 1.46 2.25
N ASN A 45 17.03 2.50 1.47
CA ASN A 45 16.79 3.85 1.96
C ASN A 45 15.38 4.35 1.64
N PHE A 46 14.79 5.06 2.61
CA PHE A 46 13.53 5.78 2.48
C PHE A 46 13.51 6.97 3.44
N ASP A 47 13.60 8.19 2.90
CA ASP A 47 13.77 9.42 3.69
C ASP A 47 12.47 10.24 3.82
N GLU A 48 11.33 9.72 3.34
CA GLU A 48 10.06 10.47 3.17
C GLU A 48 8.91 9.89 4.02
N ASP A 49 9.21 9.30 5.18
CA ASP A 49 8.24 8.60 6.03
C ASP A 49 7.20 9.54 6.67
N GLU A 50 7.61 10.75 7.05
CA GLU A 50 6.75 11.76 7.68
C GLU A 50 5.54 12.18 6.82
N GLN A 51 5.60 11.98 5.50
CA GLN A 51 4.53 12.38 4.57
C GLN A 51 3.43 11.31 4.41
N LEU A 52 3.66 10.07 4.85
CA LEU A 52 2.77 8.96 4.52
C LEU A 52 1.39 9.06 5.16
N ASP A 53 1.29 9.60 6.37
CA ASP A 53 0.00 9.82 7.04
C ASP A 53 -0.82 10.91 6.35
N GLU A 54 -0.19 11.90 5.70
CA GLU A 54 -0.91 12.90 4.89
C GLU A 54 -1.45 12.28 3.60
N ILE A 55 -0.74 11.29 3.05
CA ILE A 55 -1.06 10.64 1.77
C ILE A 55 -2.11 9.52 1.94
N PHE A 56 -1.98 8.73 3.00
CA PHE A 56 -2.78 7.53 3.24
C PHE A 56 -3.79 7.70 4.39
N GLY A 57 -3.71 8.81 5.13
CA GLY A 57 -4.50 9.06 6.33
C GLY A 57 -3.91 8.38 7.57
N GLU A 58 -4.74 8.22 8.60
CA GLU A 58 -4.26 7.72 9.89
C GLU A 58 -3.84 6.25 9.83
N ALA A 59 -2.62 5.97 10.28
CA ALA A 59 -2.07 4.62 10.35
C ALA A 59 -2.41 3.89 11.64
N VAL A 60 -2.60 2.58 11.53
CA VAL A 60 -2.50 1.65 12.65
C VAL A 60 -1.03 1.31 12.89
N ARG A 61 -0.51 1.66 14.05
CA ARG A 61 0.91 1.48 14.41
C ARG A 61 1.09 0.32 15.38
N HIS A 62 1.85 -0.68 14.97
CA HIS A 62 2.23 -1.84 15.79
C HIS A 62 3.68 -2.20 15.52
N VAL A 63 4.61 -1.83 16.41
CA VAL A 63 6.05 -2.12 16.22
C VAL A 63 6.28 -3.60 15.86
N PRO A 64 6.97 -3.91 14.75
CA PRO A 64 7.79 -3.04 13.89
C PRO A 64 7.09 -2.51 12.62
N LYS A 65 5.76 -2.54 12.55
CA LYS A 65 4.97 -2.20 11.37
C LYS A 65 4.03 -1.01 11.54
N THR A 66 3.83 -0.29 10.44
CA THR A 66 2.82 0.76 10.28
C THR A 66 1.92 0.34 9.14
N GLN A 67 0.60 0.46 9.32
CA GLN A 67 -0.35 -0.05 8.34
C GLN A 67 -1.48 0.95 8.08
N TRP A 68 -1.79 1.17 6.81
CA TRP A 68 -2.88 2.02 6.34
C TRP A 68 -3.93 1.21 5.61
N PHE A 69 -5.18 1.65 5.71
CA PHE A 69 -6.33 0.98 5.11
C PHE A 69 -7.15 1.98 4.28
N LEU A 70 -7.19 1.76 2.97
CA LEU A 70 -7.88 2.64 2.03
C LEU A 70 -9.06 1.91 1.40
N LYS A 71 -10.21 2.59 1.33
CA LYS A 71 -11.38 2.05 0.63
C LYS A 71 -11.12 1.95 -0.86
N ILE A 72 -11.66 0.93 -1.51
CA ILE A 72 -11.71 0.83 -2.96
C ILE A 72 -13.13 1.17 -3.38
N LEU A 73 -13.35 2.34 -3.97
CA LEU A 73 -14.70 2.89 -4.16
C LEU A 73 -15.63 2.00 -4.99
N GLU A 74 -15.06 1.27 -5.96
CA GLU A 74 -15.81 0.36 -6.83
C GLU A 74 -16.10 -1.00 -6.17
N ASP A 75 -15.46 -1.32 -5.05
CA ASP A 75 -15.64 -2.58 -4.33
C ASP A 75 -15.71 -2.36 -2.81
N SER A 76 -16.93 -2.24 -2.29
CA SER A 76 -17.19 -2.03 -0.86
C SER A 76 -16.69 -3.15 0.06
N GLN A 77 -16.41 -4.34 -0.49
CA GLN A 77 -15.96 -5.50 0.28
C GLN A 77 -14.44 -5.62 0.30
N GLN A 78 -13.74 -4.99 -0.63
CA GLN A 78 -12.28 -5.00 -0.70
C GLN A 78 -11.68 -3.71 -0.17
N ILE A 79 -10.61 -3.85 0.61
CA ILE A 79 -9.85 -2.76 1.19
C ILE A 79 -8.40 -2.90 0.74
N LEU A 80 -7.79 -1.78 0.34
CA LEU A 80 -6.36 -1.73 0.10
C LEU A 80 -5.64 -1.61 1.45
N SER A 81 -4.88 -2.63 1.80
CA SER A 81 -3.94 -2.61 2.92
C SER A 81 -2.56 -2.24 2.40
N ILE A 82 -1.95 -1.22 3.01
CA ILE A 82 -0.56 -0.83 2.77
C ILE A 82 0.17 -0.99 4.09
N GLU A 83 1.14 -1.89 4.14
CA GLU A 83 1.98 -2.14 5.32
C GLU A 83 3.40 -1.67 5.02
N MET A 84 3.98 -0.91 5.95
CA MET A 84 5.37 -0.53 5.97
C MET A 84 6.06 -1.18 7.16
N THR A 85 7.19 -1.79 6.88
CA THR A 85 8.19 -2.22 7.86
C THR A 85 9.49 -1.46 7.60
N PHE A 86 10.55 -1.74 8.37
CA PHE A 86 11.82 -1.02 8.26
C PHE A 86 12.40 -0.97 6.83
N ASP A 87 12.28 -2.06 6.07
CA ASP A 87 12.92 -2.24 4.77
C ASP A 87 11.95 -2.68 3.67
N ARG A 88 10.64 -2.58 3.90
CA ARG A 88 9.64 -3.10 2.95
C ARG A 88 8.29 -2.39 3.02
N PHE A 89 7.75 -2.10 1.84
CA PHE A 89 6.33 -1.85 1.62
C PHE A 89 5.63 -3.11 1.11
N SER A 90 4.43 -3.38 1.62
CA SER A 90 3.55 -4.44 1.16
C SER A 90 2.17 -3.89 0.87
N PHE A 91 1.69 -4.08 -0.35
CA PHE A 91 0.36 -3.72 -0.80
C PHE A 91 -0.45 -5.01 -1.00
N SER A 92 -1.66 -5.05 -0.49
CA SER A 92 -2.55 -6.19 -0.68
C SER A 92 -4.01 -5.77 -0.64
N ARG A 93 -4.85 -6.48 -1.39
CA ARG A 93 -6.31 -6.44 -1.19
C ARG A 93 -6.70 -7.38 -0.05
N ILE A 94 -7.50 -6.90 0.88
CA ILE A 94 -8.06 -7.70 1.98
C ILE A 94 -9.57 -7.50 2.03
N GLU A 95 -10.28 -8.47 2.61
CA GLU A 95 -11.70 -8.29 2.86
C GLU A 95 -11.93 -7.25 3.96
N ARG A 96 -13.00 -6.47 3.85
CA ARG A 96 -13.39 -5.46 4.83
C ARG A 96 -13.53 -6.03 6.24
N LYS A 97 -13.95 -7.29 6.37
CA LYS A 97 -14.10 -7.98 7.67
C LYS A 97 -12.76 -8.25 8.36
N ASP A 98 -11.66 -8.24 7.60
CA ASP A 98 -10.31 -8.52 8.10
C ASP A 98 -9.58 -7.22 8.50
N VAL A 99 -10.21 -6.06 8.32
CA VAL A 99 -9.70 -4.77 8.80
C VAL A 99 -9.82 -4.71 10.33
N PRO A 100 -8.76 -4.33 11.07
CA PRO A 100 -8.83 -4.16 12.51
C PRO A 100 -9.90 -3.16 12.94
N GLU A 101 -10.61 -3.43 14.04
CA GLU A 101 -11.69 -2.56 14.53
C GLU A 101 -11.24 -1.13 14.83
N ASN A 102 -9.98 -0.96 15.23
CA ASN A 102 -9.38 0.34 15.53
C ASN A 102 -8.82 1.06 14.30
N ALA A 103 -8.93 0.48 13.10
CA ALA A 103 -8.41 1.09 11.89
C ALA A 103 -9.33 2.20 11.37
N VAL A 104 -8.75 3.33 11.00
CA VAL A 104 -9.45 4.38 10.28
C VAL A 104 -9.40 4.08 8.78
N LEU A 105 -10.58 3.98 8.15
CA LEU A 105 -10.67 3.77 6.71
C LEU A 105 -10.61 5.10 5.96
N SER A 106 -9.44 5.38 5.40
CA SER A 106 -9.25 6.53 4.52
C SER A 106 -9.98 6.35 3.20
N ASN A 107 -10.50 7.44 2.66
CA ASN A 107 -10.97 7.44 1.29
C ASN A 107 -9.74 7.50 0.36
N SER A 108 -9.78 6.70 -0.70
CA SER A 108 -8.74 6.62 -1.72
C SER A 108 -8.72 7.85 -2.62
#